data_AF-A0A0F0H4B4-F1
#
_entry.id   AF-A0A0F0H4B4-F1
#
_cell.length_a   1.000
_cell.length_b   1.000
_cell.length_c   1.000
_cell.angle_alpha   90.00
_cell.angle_beta   90.00
_cell.angle_gamma   90.00
#
_symmetry.space_group_name_H-M   'P 1'
#
loop_
_entity.id
_entity.type
_entity.pdbx_description
1 polymer ?
#
loop_
_entity_poly.entity_id
_entity_poly.type
_entity_poly.pdbx_seq_one_letter_code
_entity_poly.pdbx_strand_id
1 'polypeptide(L)' 'QDLTWDFGLIPATGAIGDRVWSDANGNGVQDAGEPGVPGVPVELFRQTPTGPVSAGTTTTDGNGEYLFTGLPAG' A
#
# COMPACT_ATOMS: atom_id res chain seq x y z
N GLN A 1 18.96 -32.06 21.00
CA GLN A 1 17.74 -31.33 20.60
C GLN A 1 18.24 -30.20 19.72
N ASP A 2 18.07 -30.34 18.41
CA ASP A 2 18.63 -29.45 17.40
C ASP A 2 17.61 -28.35 17.06
N LEU A 3 18.03 -27.08 17.11
CA LEU A 3 17.20 -25.88 16.92
C LEU A 3 17.28 -25.34 15.47
N THR A 4 17.75 -26.13 14.51
CA THR A 4 18.00 -25.70 13.12
C THR A 4 16.74 -25.57 12.24
N TRP A 5 15.55 -25.81 12.80
CA TRP A 5 14.29 -25.69 12.08
C TRP A 5 13.48 -24.52 12.64
N ASP A 6 13.86 -23.31 12.22
CA ASP A 6 13.00 -22.14 12.34
C ASP A 6 11.96 -22.21 11.22
N PHE A 7 10.81 -22.83 11.49
CA PHE A 7 9.63 -22.63 10.65
C PHE A 7 9.00 -21.30 11.03
N GLY A 8 9.64 -20.22 10.56
CA GLY A 8 9.02 -18.91 10.49
C GLY A 8 7.77 -19.02 9.63
N LEU A 9 6.61 -19.13 10.27
CA LEU A 9 5.31 -18.98 9.65
C LEU A 9 5.15 -17.51 9.26
N ILE A 10 5.78 -17.13 8.15
CA ILE A 10 5.55 -15.84 7.51
C ILE A 10 4.10 -15.88 7.02
N PRO A 11 3.21 -14.95 7.44
CA PRO A 11 1.92 -14.82 6.78
C PRO A 11 2.20 -14.68 5.29
N ALA A 12 1.61 -15.59 4.49
CA ALA A 12 2.04 -15.86 3.12
C ALA A 12 1.97 -14.63 2.20
N THR A 13 1.25 -13.58 2.63
CA THR A 13 1.11 -12.32 1.92
C THR A 13 0.88 -11.13 2.86
N GLY A 14 1.32 -9.95 2.44
CA GLY A 14 1.06 -8.65 3.06
C GLY A 14 0.12 -7.77 2.24
N ALA A 15 -0.11 -6.55 2.73
CA ALA A 15 -0.96 -5.55 2.10
C ALA A 15 -0.35 -4.15 2.24
N ILE A 16 -0.58 -3.28 1.24
CA ILE A 16 -0.18 -1.87 1.22
C ILE A 16 -1.40 -1.07 0.79
N GLY A 17 -1.79 -0.07 1.56
CA GLY A 17 -2.91 0.81 1.24
C GLY A 17 -2.80 2.11 2.01
N ASP A 18 -3.55 3.10 1.55
CA ASP A 18 -3.69 4.41 2.20
C ASP A 18 -4.89 5.15 1.56
N ARG A 19 -4.96 6.45 1.79
CA ARG A 19 -5.98 7.36 1.32
C ARG A 19 -5.36 8.53 0.58
N VAL A 20 -6.01 8.96 -0.50
CA VAL A 20 -5.78 10.24 -1.17
C VAL A 20 -6.87 11.20 -0.74
N TRP A 21 -6.49 12.37 -0.22
CA TRP A 21 -7.41 13.38 0.29
C TRP A 21 -7.07 14.77 -0.24
N SER A 22 -8.05 15.66 -0.19
CA SER A 22 -7.86 17.08 -0.48
C SER A 22 -7.43 17.80 0.80
N ASP A 23 -6.14 18.10 0.91
CA ASP A 23 -5.58 18.95 1.97
C ASP A 23 -6.11 20.39 1.80
N ALA A 24 -7.15 20.73 2.54
CA ALA A 24 -7.88 21.98 2.40
C ALA A 24 -7.22 23.13 3.16
N ASN A 25 -6.41 22.80 4.16
CA ASN A 25 -5.75 23.77 5.03
C ASN A 25 -4.24 23.90 4.80
N GLY A 26 -3.66 23.04 3.94
CA GLY A 26 -2.28 23.08 3.47
C GLY A 26 -1.26 22.56 4.49
N ASN A 27 -1.67 21.73 5.45
CA ASN A 27 -0.79 21.28 6.54
C ASN A 27 -0.16 19.89 6.30
N GLY A 28 -0.55 19.18 5.24
CA GLY A 28 -0.07 17.84 4.92
C GLY A 28 -0.51 16.74 5.89
N VAL A 29 -1.52 16.99 6.73
CA VAL A 29 -2.14 16.03 7.66
C VAL A 29 -3.48 15.60 7.08
N GLN A 30 -3.86 14.34 7.32
CA GLN A 30 -5.22 13.86 7.02
C GLN A 30 -6.17 14.32 8.11
N ASP A 31 -6.75 15.51 7.96
CA ASP A 31 -7.66 16.06 8.96
C ASP A 31 -9.08 15.54 8.83
N ALA A 32 -9.78 15.51 9.97
CA ALA A 32 -11.19 15.17 10.00
C ALA A 32 -12.00 16.22 9.21
N GLY A 33 -12.80 15.75 8.24
CA GLY A 33 -13.61 16.59 7.36
C GLY A 33 -12.95 16.91 6.02
N GLU A 34 -11.68 16.57 5.81
CA GLU A 34 -11.05 16.67 4.49
C GLU A 34 -11.55 15.54 3.59
N PRO A 35 -12.13 15.87 2.41
CA PRO A 35 -12.74 14.87 1.56
C PRO A 35 -11.68 13.99 0.88
N GLY A 36 -12.03 12.72 0.66
CA GLY A 36 -11.24 11.82 -0.16
C GLY A 36 -11.30 12.21 -1.63
N VAL A 37 -10.28 11.85 -2.40
CA VAL A 37 -10.25 12.08 -3.85
C VAL A 37 -10.47 10.76 -4.57
N PRO A 38 -11.65 10.53 -5.17
CA PRO A 38 -11.95 9.30 -5.89
C PRO A 38 -11.32 9.29 -7.29
N GLY A 39 -11.08 8.10 -7.83
CA GLY A 39 -10.66 7.96 -9.23
C GLY A 39 -9.18 8.22 -9.49
N VAL A 40 -8.35 8.33 -8.45
CA VAL A 40 -6.91 8.57 -8.59
C VAL A 40 -6.22 7.25 -8.94
N PRO A 41 -5.53 7.15 -10.09
CA PRO A 41 -4.77 5.96 -10.43
C PRO A 41 -3.52 5.85 -9.55
N VAL A 42 -3.32 4.68 -8.95
CA VAL A 42 -2.18 4.37 -8.10
C VAL A 42 -1.45 3.15 -8.67
N GLU A 43 -0.13 3.24 -8.79
CA GLU A 43 0.72 2.15 -9.23
C GLU A 43 1.74 1.80 -8.16
N LEU A 44 1.78 0.53 -7.78
CA LEU A 44 2.74 -0.01 -6.84
C LEU A 44 3.94 -0.55 -7.61
N PHE A 45 5.14 -0.17 -7.19
CA PHE A 45 6.39 -0.70 -7.74
C PHE A 45 7.13 -1.54 -6.70
N ARG A 46 7.69 -2.66 -7.15
CA ARG A 46 8.65 -3.47 -6.38
C ARG A 46 10.07 -3.16 -6.86
N GLN A 47 10.96 -2.85 -5.93
CA GLN A 47 12.37 -2.68 -6.26
C GLN A 47 13.04 -4.03 -6.54
N THR A 48 13.80 -4.11 -7.62
CA THR A 48 14.63 -5.26 -8.00
C THR A 48 16.08 -4.81 -8.21
N PRO A 49 17.06 -5.74 -8.30
CA PRO A 49 18.45 -5.38 -8.59
C PRO A 49 18.65 -4.61 -9.90
N THR A 50 17.72 -4.74 -10.85
CA THR A 50 17.75 -4.05 -12.15
C THR A 50 16.89 -2.80 -12.20
N GLY A 51 16.25 -2.41 -11.09
CA GLY A 51 15.38 -1.23 -10.99
C GLY A 51 13.95 -1.56 -10.51
N PRO A 52 13.08 -0.54 -10.37
CA PRO A 52 11.69 -0.73 -10.00
C PRO A 52 10.90 -1.43 -11.11
N VAL A 53 10.05 -2.38 -10.74
CA VAL A 53 9.14 -3.11 -11.63
C VAL A 53 7.71 -2.95 -11.11
N SER A 54 6.75 -2.73 -12.00
CA SER A 54 5.33 -2.62 -11.63
C SER A 54 4.85 -3.90 -10.95
N ALA A 55 4.26 -3.76 -9.77
CA ALA A 55 3.74 -4.83 -8.94
C ALA A 55 2.20 -4.85 -8.91
N GLY A 56 1.55 -3.79 -9.40
CA GLY A 56 0.10 -3.72 -9.54
C GLY A 56 -0.40 -2.30 -9.71
N THR A 57 -1.61 -2.17 -10.23
CA THR A 57 -2.34 -0.89 -10.33
C THR A 57 -3.68 -0.99 -9.62
N THR A 58 -4.16 0.12 -9.10
CA THR A 58 -5.49 0.27 -8.53
C THR A 58 -5.96 1.72 -8.73
N THR A 59 -7.19 1.99 -8.34
CA THR A 59 -7.77 3.33 -8.37
C THR A 59 -8.42 3.61 -7.03
N THR A 60 -8.28 4.82 -6.51
CA THR A 60 -8.95 5.19 -5.26
C THR A 60 -10.47 5.11 -5.37
N ASP A 61 -11.10 4.66 -4.31
CA ASP A 61 -12.54 4.52 -4.21
C ASP A 61 -13.24 5.86 -3.89
N GLY A 62 -14.55 5.81 -3.61
CA GLY A 62 -15.36 6.99 -3.27
C GLY A 62 -14.87 7.79 -2.06
N ASN A 63 -14.13 7.16 -1.15
CA ASN A 63 -13.54 7.78 0.05
C ASN A 63 -12.07 8.18 -0.15
N GLY A 64 -11.54 7.99 -1.36
CA GLY A 64 -10.13 8.21 -1.69
C GLY A 64 -9.22 7.06 -1.25
N GLU A 65 -9.76 5.94 -0.78
CA GLU A 65 -8.97 4.83 -0.24
C GLU A 65 -8.52 3.89 -1.35
N TYR A 66 -7.34 3.29 -1.18
CA TYR A 66 -6.84 2.24 -2.05
C TYR A 66 -6.14 1.14 -1.25
N LEU A 67 -6.16 -0.08 -1.77
CA LEU A 67 -5.55 -1.23 -1.12
C LEU A 67 -5.01 -2.23 -2.15
N PHE A 68 -3.74 -2.59 -1.98
CA PHE A 68 -3.08 -3.74 -2.59
C PHE A 68 -3.01 -4.85 -1.56
N THR A 69 -3.45 -6.05 -1.93
CA THR A 69 -3.38 -7.25 -1.09
C THR A 69 -2.62 -8.35 -1.82
N GLY A 70 -2.28 -9.43 -1.10
CA GLY A 70 -1.62 -10.58 -1.73
C GLY A 70 -0.15 -10.32 -2.07
N LEU A 71 0.48 -9.31 -1.47
CA LEU A 71 1.86 -8.95 -1.76
C LEU A 71 2.81 -9.95 -1.11
N PRO A 72 3.88 -10.41 -1.78
CA PRO A 72 4.93 -11.16 -1.11
C PRO A 72 5.50 -10.38 0.08
N ALA A 73 6.04 -11.07 1.08
CA ALA A 73 6.81 -10.42 2.12
C ALA A 73 7.94 -9.57 1.50
N GLY A 74 8.14 -8.38 2.08
CA GLY A 74 9.07 -7.35 1.61
C GLY A 74 10.52 -7.66 1.94
#